data_AF-A0A833E3A5-F1
#
_entry.id   AF-A0A833E3A5-F1
#
_cell.length_a   1.000
_cell.length_b   1.000
_cell.length_c   1.000
_cell.angle_alpha   90.00
_cell.angle_beta   90.00
_cell.angle_gamma   90.00
#
_symmetry.space_group_name_H-M   'P 1'
#
loop_
_entity.id
_entity.type
_entity.pdbx_description
1 polymer ?
#
loop_
_entity_poly.entity_id
_entity_poly.type
_entity_poly.pdbx_seq_one_letter_code
_entity_poly.pdbx_strand_id
1 'polypeptide(L)'
;MIIVVLAMLVLAKLILYGFLKAITIDDYISDECWYVTSSTNILRRVFHAHVCSCFENYCYYTIILHQNCTVNAMKTKLVEVLSAKAVIVKEYSKLNGIAVKIVQNTPLDYMLAYFKGCIADVYPGILPDSENVNNYFNFEHPPLAKYIIGLSILLLGNQPLAWRLPSLLAGITTAVFAILLAY
;
A
#
# COMPACT_ATOMS: atom_id res chain seq x y z
N MET A 1 5.51 -33.04 -25.93
CA MET A 1 5.74 -31.62 -26.30
C MET A 1 4.43 -30.82 -26.41
N ILE A 2 3.46 -31.20 -27.26
CA ILE A 2 2.20 -30.43 -27.44
C ILE A 2 1.36 -30.30 -26.15
N ILE A 3 1.21 -31.38 -25.39
CA ILE A 3 0.45 -31.37 -24.12
C ILE A 3 1.07 -30.40 -23.10
N VAL A 4 2.40 -30.30 -23.09
CA VAL A 4 3.16 -29.39 -22.19
C VAL A 4 2.86 -27.94 -22.51
N VAL A 5 2.89 -27.60 -23.80
CA VAL A 5 2.62 -26.24 -24.27
C VAL A 5 1.17 -25.86 -23.97
N LEU A 6 0.21 -26.77 -24.16
CA LEU A 6 -1.19 -26.54 -23.78
C LEU A 6 -1.34 -26.33 -22.26
N ALA A 7 -0.69 -27.14 -21.44
CA ALA A 7 -0.71 -26.98 -19.98
C ALA A 7 -0.11 -25.62 -19.55
N MET A 8 1.01 -25.20 -20.16
CA MET A 8 1.62 -23.88 -19.91
C MET A 8 0.67 -22.74 -20.25
N LEU A 9 0.00 -22.79 -21.41
CA LEU A 9 -0.92 -21.75 -21.83
C LEU A 9 -2.15 -21.65 -20.90
N VAL A 10 -2.69 -22.80 -20.46
CA VAL A 10 -3.81 -22.82 -19.51
C VAL A 10 -3.39 -22.25 -18.16
N LEU A 11 -2.23 -22.65 -17.63
CA LEU A 11 -1.73 -22.16 -16.35
C LEU A 11 -1.41 -20.66 -16.39
N ALA A 12 -0.74 -20.19 -17.45
CA ALA A 12 -0.48 -18.77 -17.66
C ALA A 12 -1.81 -17.96 -17.73
N LYS A 13 -2.83 -18.50 -18.41
CA LYS A 13 -4.15 -17.87 -18.48
C LYS A 13 -4.82 -17.79 -17.10
N LEU A 14 -4.73 -18.84 -16.28
CA LEU A 14 -5.31 -18.85 -14.93
C LEU A 14 -4.60 -17.85 -14.00
N ILE A 15 -3.27 -17.80 -14.04
CA ILE A 15 -2.48 -16.84 -13.27
C ILE A 15 -2.81 -15.41 -13.69
N LEU A 16 -2.82 -15.15 -15.00
CA LEU A 16 -3.17 -13.82 -15.53
C LEU A 16 -4.60 -13.43 -15.15
N TYR A 17 -5.56 -14.34 -15.25
CA TYR A 17 -6.95 -14.09 -14.86
C TYR A 17 -7.08 -13.74 -13.38
N GLY A 18 -6.45 -14.53 -12.49
CA GLY A 18 -6.43 -14.25 -11.06
C GLY A 18 -5.79 -12.91 -10.73
N PHE A 19 -4.70 -12.57 -11.43
CA PHE A 19 -4.01 -11.29 -11.27
C PHE A 19 -4.83 -10.10 -11.74
N LEU A 20 -5.43 -10.17 -12.93
CA LEU A 20 -6.31 -9.12 -13.45
C LEU A 20 -7.47 -8.86 -12.49
N LYS A 21 -8.05 -9.92 -11.91
CA LYS A 21 -9.08 -9.79 -10.87
C LYS A 21 -8.53 -9.15 -9.60
N ALA A 22 -7.34 -9.56 -9.16
CA ALA A 22 -6.72 -8.99 -7.97
C ALA A 22 -6.43 -7.49 -8.15
N ILE A 23 -5.90 -7.03 -9.28
CA ILE A 23 -5.60 -5.61 -9.52
C ILE A 23 -6.84 -4.72 -9.41
N THR A 24 -8.01 -5.22 -9.79
CA THR A 24 -9.27 -4.43 -9.67
C THR A 24 -9.72 -4.20 -8.23
N ILE A 25 -9.07 -4.81 -7.25
CA ILE A 25 -9.40 -4.67 -5.83
C ILE A 25 -8.45 -3.63 -5.23
N ASP A 26 -8.99 -2.44 -4.98
CA ASP A 26 -8.32 -1.31 -4.31
C ASP A 26 -8.34 -1.43 -2.77
N ASP A 27 -8.18 -2.66 -2.27
CA ASP A 27 -8.05 -2.95 -0.84
C ASP A 27 -7.05 -4.09 -0.62
N TYR A 28 -6.65 -4.29 0.62
CA TYR A 28 -5.73 -5.36 1.02
C TYR A 28 -6.42 -6.72 1.01
N ILE A 29 -5.75 -7.72 0.44
CA ILE A 29 -6.23 -9.11 0.40
C ILE A 29 -5.38 -9.97 1.33
N SER A 30 -6.01 -10.59 2.34
CA SER A 30 -5.33 -11.51 3.26
C SER A 30 -4.09 -10.87 3.90
N ASP A 31 -2.93 -11.54 3.85
CA ASP A 31 -1.67 -11.10 4.44
C ASP A 31 -1.02 -9.88 3.75
N GLU A 32 -1.58 -9.38 2.65
CA GLU A 32 -1.12 -8.11 2.06
C GLU A 32 -1.14 -6.98 3.09
N CYS A 33 -2.14 -6.96 3.99
CA CYS A 33 -2.25 -5.94 5.03
C CYS A 33 -1.04 -5.90 5.98
N TRP A 34 -0.31 -7.01 6.12
CA TRP A 34 0.86 -7.13 6.99
C TRP A 34 2.17 -6.99 6.22
N TYR A 35 2.28 -7.62 5.05
CA TYR A 35 3.51 -7.61 4.26
C TYR A 35 3.76 -6.27 3.58
N VAL A 36 2.73 -5.66 2.99
CA VAL A 36 2.86 -4.38 2.27
C VAL A 36 3.16 -3.24 3.25
N THR A 37 2.44 -3.20 4.36
CA THR A 37 2.63 -2.18 5.39
C THR A 37 4.00 -2.30 6.03
N SER A 38 4.42 -3.50 6.41
CA SER A 38 5.77 -3.75 6.91
C SER A 38 6.85 -3.34 5.90
N SER A 39 6.70 -3.70 4.62
CA SER A 39 7.64 -3.32 3.57
C SER A 39 7.78 -1.81 3.46
N THR A 40 6.65 -1.09 3.49
CA THR A 40 6.63 0.38 3.43
C THR A 40 7.21 1.02 4.70
N ASN A 41 6.98 0.40 5.87
CA ASN A 41 7.53 0.84 7.14
C ASN A 41 9.06 0.66 7.18
N ILE A 42 9.57 -0.46 6.64
CA ILE A 42 11.02 -0.67 6.48
C ILE A 42 11.61 0.44 5.61
N LEU A 43 11.03 0.71 4.43
CA LEU A 43 11.51 1.77 3.54
C LEU A 43 11.59 3.13 4.24
N ARG A 44 10.53 3.55 4.93
CA ARG A 44 10.46 4.89 5.52
C ARG A 44 11.25 5.04 6.84
N ARG A 45 11.20 4.02 7.72
CA ARG A 45 11.69 4.12 9.11
C ARG A 45 13.12 3.59 9.24
N VAL A 46 13.50 2.62 8.41
CA VAL A 46 14.85 2.01 8.44
C VAL A 46 15.72 2.62 7.34
N PHE A 47 15.23 2.65 6.11
CA PHE A 47 16.01 3.17 4.97
C PHE A 47 15.81 4.67 4.71
N HIS A 48 14.89 5.33 5.42
CA HIS A 48 14.55 6.74 5.22
C HIS A 48 14.24 7.10 3.76
N ALA A 49 13.73 6.13 3.00
CA ALA A 49 13.40 6.28 1.60
C ALA A 49 12.05 7.00 1.45
N HIS A 50 11.97 7.91 0.47
CA HIS A 50 10.73 8.57 0.10
C HIS A 50 9.84 7.59 -0.69
N VAL A 51 8.67 7.26 -0.14
CA VAL A 51 7.69 6.39 -0.80
C VAL A 51 6.66 7.24 -1.52
N CYS A 52 6.62 7.14 -2.85
CA CYS A 52 5.57 7.80 -3.64
C CYS A 52 4.24 7.07 -3.48
N SER A 53 3.17 7.79 -3.12
CA SER A 53 1.79 7.31 -3.07
C SER A 53 0.86 8.16 -3.93
N CYS A 54 1.41 8.75 -5.00
CA CYS A 54 0.68 9.58 -5.95
C CYS A 54 0.39 8.81 -7.23
N PHE A 55 -0.88 8.78 -7.62
CA PHE A 55 -1.37 8.13 -8.83
C PHE A 55 -2.31 9.07 -9.57
N GLU A 56 -2.11 9.14 -10.88
CA GLU A 56 -2.80 10.08 -11.75
C GLU A 56 -2.66 11.53 -11.25
N ASN A 57 -3.74 12.12 -10.73
CA ASN A 57 -3.80 13.50 -10.24
C ASN A 57 -3.91 13.61 -8.72
N TYR A 58 -3.80 12.49 -7.98
CA TYR A 58 -4.01 12.44 -6.53
C TYR A 58 -2.86 11.77 -5.78
N CYS A 59 -2.59 12.26 -4.59
CA CYS A 59 -1.71 11.64 -3.61
C CYS A 59 -2.52 11.13 -2.43
N TYR A 60 -2.23 9.90 -2.01
CA TYR A 60 -2.94 9.24 -0.93
C TYR A 60 -2.09 9.26 0.33
N TYR A 61 -2.69 9.64 1.45
CA TYR A 61 -2.03 9.66 2.76
C TYR A 61 -2.97 9.16 3.84
N THR A 62 -2.43 8.43 4.81
CA THR A 62 -3.10 8.15 6.07
C THR A 62 -2.50 9.04 7.15
N ILE A 63 -3.32 9.93 7.70
CA ILE A 63 -2.95 10.84 8.79
C ILE A 63 -3.32 10.15 10.10
N ILE A 64 -2.31 9.84 10.90
CA ILE A 64 -2.49 9.28 12.25
C ILE A 64 -2.45 10.43 13.26
N LEU A 65 -3.40 10.44 14.18
CA LEU A 65 -3.59 11.48 15.18
C LEU A 65 -3.10 11.02 16.55
N HIS A 66 -2.61 11.97 17.35
CA HIS A 66 -2.37 11.76 18.77
C HIS A 66 -3.69 11.44 19.50
N GLN A 67 -3.62 10.68 20.61
CA GLN A 67 -4.79 10.23 21.38
C GLN A 67 -5.65 11.38 21.94
N ASN A 68 -5.05 12.55 22.13
CA ASN A 68 -5.74 13.76 22.60
C ASN A 68 -6.53 14.48 21.50
N CYS A 69 -6.39 14.07 20.23
CA CYS A 69 -7.10 14.65 19.10
C CYS A 69 -8.11 13.66 18.53
N THR A 70 -9.31 14.16 18.19
CA THR A 70 -10.40 13.35 17.66
C THR A 70 -10.49 13.47 16.14
N VAL A 71 -10.83 12.35 15.49
CA VAL A 71 -11.07 12.30 14.05
C VAL A 71 -12.11 13.32 13.61
N ASN A 72 -13.21 13.50 14.36
CA ASN A 72 -14.26 14.45 14.01
C ASN A 72 -13.76 15.90 13.97
N ALA A 73 -12.96 16.31 14.96
CA ALA A 73 -12.37 17.65 14.98
C ALA A 73 -11.39 17.85 13.80
N MET A 74 -10.64 16.81 13.43
CA MET A 74 -9.75 16.84 12.27
C MET A 74 -10.53 17.01 10.97
N LYS A 75 -11.64 16.27 10.78
CA LYS A 75 -12.46 16.35 9.56
C LYS A 75 -12.97 17.76 9.29
N THR A 76 -13.60 18.38 10.30
CA THR A 76 -14.17 19.73 10.15
C THR A 76 -13.11 20.73 9.71
N LYS A 77 -11.93 20.68 10.35
CA LYS A 77 -10.80 21.54 10.01
C LYS A 77 -10.17 21.21 8.66
N LEU A 78 -10.12 19.94 8.27
CA LEU A 78 -9.56 19.52 6.99
C LEU A 78 -10.41 20.03 5.82
N VAL A 79 -11.74 19.98 5.95
CA VAL A 79 -12.68 20.56 4.98
C VAL A 79 -12.50 22.07 4.89
N GLU A 80 -12.29 22.76 6.00
CA GLU A 80 -12.03 24.20 6.03
C GLU A 80 -10.72 24.56 5.31
N VAL A 81 -9.61 23.89 5.66
CA VAL A 81 -8.26 24.23 5.19
C VAL A 81 -8.01 23.80 3.74
N LEU A 82 -8.47 22.62 3.36
CA LEU A 82 -8.19 22.04 2.04
C LEU A 82 -9.37 22.13 1.07
N SER A 83 -10.56 22.55 1.54
CA SER A 83 -11.74 22.76 0.69
C SER A 83 -11.96 21.58 -0.28
N ALA A 84 -12.09 21.85 -1.59
CA ALA A 84 -12.28 20.83 -2.63
C ALA A 84 -10.99 20.08 -3.05
N LYS A 85 -9.82 20.39 -2.46
CA LYS A 85 -8.53 19.79 -2.85
C LYS A 85 -8.20 18.52 -2.09
N ALA A 86 -8.93 18.21 -1.02
CA ALA A 86 -8.77 16.97 -0.27
C ALA A 86 -10.11 16.31 0.00
N VAL A 87 -10.13 14.98 -0.12
CA VAL A 87 -11.32 14.16 0.13
C VAL A 87 -10.93 13.04 1.07
N ILE A 88 -11.75 12.82 2.09
CA ILE A 88 -11.57 11.69 3.01
C ILE A 88 -12.02 10.42 2.28
N VAL A 89 -11.14 9.43 2.22
CA VAL A 89 -11.38 8.15 1.52
C VAL A 89 -11.76 7.05 2.49
N LYS A 90 -11.18 7.07 3.70
CA LYS A 90 -11.39 6.02 4.69
C LYS A 90 -11.28 6.59 6.10
N GLU A 91 -12.15 6.10 6.97
CA GLU A 91 -12.06 6.29 8.40
C GLU A 91 -11.70 4.96 9.05
N TYR A 92 -10.87 5.03 10.08
CA TYR A 92 -10.36 3.84 10.75
C TYR A 92 -11.13 3.58 12.04
N SER A 93 -11.48 2.32 12.28
CA SER A 93 -12.12 1.90 13.52
C SER A 93 -11.10 1.50 14.59
N LYS A 94 -9.94 0.97 14.17
CA LYS A 94 -8.89 0.46 15.06
C LYS A 94 -7.69 1.39 15.19
N LEU A 95 -7.63 2.44 14.39
CA LEU A 95 -6.57 3.44 14.38
C LEU A 95 -7.20 4.82 14.57
N ASN A 96 -6.60 5.67 15.42
CA ASN A 96 -7.01 7.06 15.51
C ASN A 96 -6.45 7.84 14.32
N GLY A 97 -7.08 7.71 13.15
CA GLY A 97 -6.58 8.31 11.92
C GLY A 97 -7.63 8.37 10.81
N ILE A 98 -7.27 9.05 9.72
CA ILE A 98 -8.08 9.18 8.51
C ILE A 98 -7.20 9.02 7.28
N ALA A 99 -7.73 8.36 6.24
CA ALA A 99 -7.11 8.35 4.93
C ALA A 99 -7.70 9.47 4.08
N VAL A 100 -6.84 10.25 3.44
CA VAL A 100 -7.21 11.36 2.58
C VAL A 100 -6.55 11.18 1.22
N LYS A 101 -7.31 11.51 0.16
CA LYS A 101 -6.76 11.77 -1.17
C LYS A 101 -6.65 13.27 -1.36
N ILE A 102 -5.50 13.73 -1.83
CA ILE A 102 -5.19 15.15 -2.01
C ILE A 102 -4.78 15.37 -3.47
N VAL A 103 -5.24 16.45 -4.10
CA VAL A 103 -4.82 16.81 -5.46
C VAL A 103 -3.31 17.02 -5.50
N GLN A 104 -2.64 16.42 -6.49
CA GLN A 104 -1.18 16.53 -6.65
C GLN A 104 -0.73 18.00 -6.77
N ASN A 105 0.51 18.28 -6.35
CA ASN A 105 1.08 19.64 -6.27
C ASN A 105 0.38 20.58 -5.26
N THR A 106 -0.52 20.07 -4.43
CA THR A 106 -0.99 20.81 -3.25
C THR A 106 0.13 20.81 -2.20
N PRO A 107 0.63 21.98 -1.74
CA PRO A 107 1.70 22.02 -0.76
C PRO A 107 1.23 21.43 0.57
N LEU A 108 1.72 20.22 0.88
CA LEU A 108 1.36 19.48 2.09
C LEU A 108 1.86 20.18 3.36
N ASP A 109 2.94 20.95 3.25
CA ASP A 109 3.59 21.67 4.35
C ASP A 109 2.62 22.59 5.10
N TYR A 110 1.67 23.21 4.38
CA TYR A 110 0.67 24.07 5.01
C TYR A 110 -0.29 23.27 5.91
N MET A 111 -0.70 22.08 5.45
CA MET A 111 -1.55 21.17 6.24
C MET A 111 -0.77 20.65 7.45
N LEU A 112 0.46 20.18 7.26
CA LEU A 112 1.30 19.68 8.34
C LEU A 112 1.59 20.74 9.40
N ALA A 113 1.81 21.99 8.99
CA ALA A 113 2.01 23.11 9.90
C ALA A 113 0.74 23.43 10.70
N TYR A 114 -0.42 23.45 10.05
CA TYR A 114 -1.70 23.77 10.70
C TYR A 114 -2.11 22.73 11.74
N PHE A 115 -1.75 21.46 11.52
CA PHE A 115 -2.14 20.34 12.38
C PHE A 115 -0.99 19.74 13.21
N LYS A 116 0.17 20.43 13.29
CA LYS A 116 1.40 19.90 13.90
C LYS A 116 1.22 19.35 15.32
N GLY A 117 0.29 19.92 16.11
CA GLY A 117 0.00 19.47 17.48
C GLY A 117 -0.89 18.23 17.60
N CYS A 118 -1.60 17.86 16.52
CA CYS A 118 -2.51 16.71 16.49
C CYS A 118 -2.01 15.54 15.66
N ILE A 119 -1.13 15.77 14.69
CA ILE A 119 -0.61 14.72 13.81
C ILE A 119 0.52 13.98 14.53
N ALA A 120 0.33 12.69 14.74
CA ALA A 120 1.35 11.78 15.26
C ALA A 120 2.26 11.23 14.16
N ASP A 121 1.68 10.89 13.00
CA ASP A 121 2.41 10.31 11.87
C ASP A 121 1.63 10.53 10.56
N VAL A 122 2.35 10.59 9.44
CA VAL A 122 1.77 10.71 8.09
C VAL A 122 2.31 9.58 7.23
N TYR A 123 1.45 8.61 6.95
CA TYR A 123 1.79 7.43 6.17
C TYR A 123 1.50 7.69 4.68
N PRO A 124 2.47 7.56 3.75
CA PRO A 124 2.21 7.60 2.32
C PRO A 124 1.41 6.37 1.88
N GLY A 125 0.17 6.57 1.45
CA GLY A 125 -0.79 5.53 1.04
C GLY A 125 -1.92 5.31 2.04
N ILE A 126 -2.84 4.41 1.67
CA ILE A 126 -3.97 4.01 2.52
C ILE A 126 -3.56 2.79 3.35
N LEU A 127 -3.67 2.86 4.67
CA LEU A 127 -3.42 1.73 5.57
C LEU A 127 -4.61 0.75 5.64
N PRO A 128 -4.39 -0.53 5.97
CA PRO A 128 -5.46 -1.42 6.41
C PRO A 128 -5.97 -1.01 7.78
N ASP A 129 -7.21 -1.40 8.13
CA ASP A 129 -7.80 -1.05 9.42
C ASP A 129 -7.37 -2.02 10.52
N SER A 130 -6.18 -1.77 11.05
CA SER A 130 -5.52 -2.58 12.07
C SER A 130 -4.78 -1.68 13.06
N GLU A 131 -4.66 -2.15 14.30
CA GLU A 131 -4.03 -1.41 15.39
C GLU A 131 -2.53 -1.25 15.13
N ASN A 132 -2.02 -0.03 15.31
CA ASN A 132 -0.60 0.31 15.23
C ASN A 132 0.12 -0.15 13.94
N VAL A 133 -0.61 -0.36 12.85
CA VAL A 133 -0.06 -0.92 11.60
C VAL A 133 0.97 0.01 10.93
N ASN A 134 0.90 1.32 11.20
CA ASN A 134 1.88 2.31 10.73
C ASN A 134 3.28 2.16 11.36
N ASN A 135 3.40 1.38 12.43
CA ASN A 135 4.67 1.07 13.10
C ASN A 135 5.01 -0.43 13.07
N TYR A 136 4.18 -1.25 12.44
CA TYR A 136 4.33 -2.69 12.45
C TYR A 136 5.35 -3.17 11.40
N PHE A 137 6.28 -4.03 11.81
CA PHE A 137 7.38 -4.53 10.97
C PHE A 137 7.29 -6.03 10.64
N ASN A 138 6.36 -6.78 11.22
CA ASN A 138 6.22 -8.22 10.97
C ASN A 138 7.55 -8.97 11.20
N PHE A 139 8.10 -8.94 12.41
CA PHE A 139 9.39 -9.55 12.73
C PHE A 139 9.34 -11.08 12.87
N GLU A 140 8.14 -11.65 12.98
CA GLU A 140 7.89 -13.09 13.03
C GLU A 140 8.26 -13.82 11.72
N HIS A 141 8.36 -13.08 10.60
CA HIS A 141 8.74 -13.63 9.30
C HIS A 141 10.06 -13.04 8.78
N PRO A 142 10.87 -13.81 8.02
CA PRO A 142 12.09 -13.32 7.40
C PRO A 142 11.86 -12.08 6.50
N PRO A 143 12.88 -11.21 6.33
CA PRO A 143 12.69 -9.92 5.66
C PRO A 143 12.73 -9.98 4.13
N LEU A 144 13.18 -11.07 3.52
CA LEU A 144 13.44 -11.14 2.07
C LEU A 144 12.23 -10.74 1.23
N ALA A 145 11.05 -11.34 1.48
CA ALA A 145 9.84 -11.01 0.75
C ALA A 145 9.45 -9.53 0.93
N LYS A 146 9.64 -8.98 2.14
CA LYS A 146 9.37 -7.58 2.44
C LYS A 146 10.33 -6.64 1.69
N TYR A 147 11.59 -7.02 1.51
CA TYR A 147 12.53 -6.26 0.71
C TYR A 147 12.17 -6.27 -0.78
N ILE A 148 11.73 -7.40 -1.32
CA ILE A 148 11.31 -7.48 -2.73
C ILE A 148 10.04 -6.65 -2.96
N ILE A 149 9.05 -6.74 -2.06
CA ILE A 149 7.84 -5.90 -2.12
C ILE A 149 8.21 -4.42 -1.97
N GLY A 150 9.08 -4.09 -1.01
CA GLY A 150 9.58 -2.73 -0.79
C GLY A 150 10.29 -2.17 -2.03
N LEU A 151 11.14 -2.96 -2.71
CA LEU A 151 11.77 -2.54 -3.95
C LEU A 151 10.73 -2.25 -5.04
N SER A 152 9.72 -3.09 -5.18
CA SER A 152 8.62 -2.86 -6.12
C SER A 152 7.86 -1.56 -5.82
N ILE A 153 7.55 -1.30 -4.54
CA ILE A 153 6.93 -0.05 -4.07
C ILE A 153 7.80 1.16 -4.38
N LEU A 154 9.11 1.04 -4.16
CA LEU A 154 10.06 2.14 -4.38
C LEU A 154 10.16 2.51 -5.86
N LEU A 155 10.10 1.51 -6.75
CA LEU A 155 10.24 1.71 -8.20
C LEU A 155 8.92 2.11 -8.89
N LEU A 156 7.79 1.57 -8.43
CA LEU A 156 6.49 1.67 -9.13
C LEU A 156 5.42 2.43 -8.35
N GLY A 157 5.75 2.90 -7.14
CA GLY A 157 4.84 3.59 -6.23
C GLY A 157 4.05 2.65 -5.32
N ASN A 158 3.49 3.21 -4.26
CA ASN A 158 2.68 2.52 -3.25
C ASN A 158 1.22 2.29 -3.71
N GLN A 159 1.02 1.36 -4.65
CA GLN A 159 -0.30 0.97 -5.19
C GLN A 159 -0.47 -0.56 -5.24
N PRO A 160 -1.72 -1.07 -5.25
CA PRO A 160 -2.00 -2.51 -5.24
C PRO A 160 -1.27 -3.30 -6.34
N LEU A 161 -1.17 -2.74 -7.55
CA LEU A 161 -0.42 -3.35 -8.65
C LEU A 161 1.05 -3.58 -8.30
N ALA A 162 1.72 -2.56 -7.77
CA ALA A 162 3.13 -2.62 -7.42
C ALA A 162 3.40 -3.63 -6.29
N TRP A 163 2.49 -3.72 -5.32
CA TRP A 163 2.60 -4.65 -4.20
C TRP A 163 2.48 -6.11 -4.62
N ARG A 164 1.60 -6.37 -5.59
CA ARG A 164 1.27 -7.71 -6.08
C ARG A 164 2.19 -8.19 -7.19
N LEU A 165 2.95 -7.29 -7.82
CA LEU A 165 3.83 -7.65 -8.94
C LEU A 165 4.88 -8.71 -8.56
N PRO A 166 5.58 -8.63 -7.41
CA PRO A 166 6.55 -9.66 -7.04
C PRO A 166 5.94 -11.06 -6.87
N SER A 167 4.77 -11.16 -6.23
CA SER A 167 4.11 -12.45 -6.02
C SER A 167 3.58 -13.02 -7.33
N LEU A 168 3.11 -12.18 -8.26
CA LEU A 168 2.78 -12.60 -9.62
C LEU A 168 3.98 -13.23 -10.32
N LEU A 169 5.11 -12.51 -10.36
CA LEU A 169 6.32 -12.99 -11.03
C LEU A 169 6.80 -14.30 -10.41
N ALA A 170 6.83 -14.38 -9.07
CA ALA A 170 7.17 -15.62 -8.37
C ALA A 170 6.24 -16.78 -8.73
N GLY A 171 4.93 -16.54 -8.83
CA GLY A 171 3.95 -17.55 -9.25
C GLY A 171 4.17 -18.06 -10.67
N ILE A 172 4.40 -17.15 -11.62
CA ILE A 172 4.71 -17.49 -13.02
C ILE A 172 6.03 -18.28 -13.10
N THR A 173 7.08 -17.81 -12.44
CA THR A 173 8.39 -18.46 -12.45
C THR A 173 8.33 -19.85 -11.83
N THR A 174 7.61 -20.02 -10.72
CA THR A 174 7.42 -21.32 -10.06
C THR A 174 6.69 -22.29 -10.98
N ALA A 175 5.63 -21.84 -11.65
CA ALA A 175 4.90 -22.62 -12.64
C ALA A 175 5.82 -23.09 -13.79
N VAL A 176 6.65 -22.19 -14.34
CA VAL A 176 7.61 -22.53 -15.39
C VAL A 176 8.64 -23.54 -14.91
N PHE A 177 9.23 -23.35 -13.73
CA PHE A 177 10.22 -24.29 -13.19
C PHE A 177 9.62 -25.65 -12.84
N ALA A 178 8.42 -25.71 -12.27
CA ALA A 178 7.75 -26.97 -11.98
C ALA A 178 7.55 -27.80 -13.26
N ILE A 179 7.22 -27.13 -14.37
CA ILE A 179 7.09 -27.76 -15.68
C ILE A 179 8.46 -28.23 -16.17
N LEU A 180 9.48 -27.37 -16.16
CA LEU A 180 10.82 -27.73 -16.61
C LEU A 180 11.46 -28.89 -15.81
N LEU A 181 11.10 -29.06 -14.54
CA LEU A 181 11.56 -30.17 -13.71
C LEU A 181 10.77 -31.47 -13.91
N ALA A 182 9.54 -31.38 -14.44
CA ALA A 182 8.71 -32.53 -14.72
C ALA A 182 9.05 -33.22 -16.06
N TYR A 183 9.91 -32.61 -16.87
CA TYR A 183 10.41 -33.14 -18.15
C TYR A 183 11.92 -33.35 -18.09
#